data_AF-A0A017TDE8-F1
#
_entry.id   AF-A0A017TDE8-F1
#
_cell.length_a   1.000
_cell.length_b   1.000
_cell.length_c   1.000
_cell.angle_alpha   90.00
_cell.angle_beta   90.00
_cell.angle_gamma   90.00
#
_symmetry.space_group_name_H-M   'P 1'
#
loop_
_entity.id
_entity.type
_entity.pdbx_description
1 polymer ?
#
loop_
_entity_poly.entity_id
_entity_poly.type
_entity_poly.pdbx_seq_one_letter_code
_entity_poly.pdbx_strand_id
1 'polypeptide(L)'
;MLLATAMLAGCGGSDDEGDGGGNTEPGDDELCGLSASVSGGHTASRDFDTCAGFALYGDSLSVSFGAFGSDWNIGFDIGPVTPGQTATGVPTIVRVGLTGDNVGTSWETEEGSCTVDLTRFEAGEDDFFGPGYRVAGEGRCSGPARPLESEMTVEDVTVAPFEIFFFATTE
;
A
#
# COMPACT_ATOMS: atom_id res chain seq x y z
N MET A 1 -1.83 27.13 -9.60
CA MET A 1 -2.38 25.76 -9.55
C MET A 1 -1.44 24.91 -10.39
N LEU A 2 -0.35 24.42 -9.78
CA LEU A 2 0.60 23.53 -10.45
C LEU A 2 0.14 22.09 -10.20
N LEU A 3 -0.16 21.36 -11.27
CA LEU A 3 -0.14 19.91 -11.26
C LEU A 3 1.33 19.50 -11.20
N ALA A 4 1.77 18.93 -10.09
CA ALA A 4 3.05 18.23 -10.00
C ALA A 4 2.74 16.74 -10.03
N THR A 5 3.10 16.09 -11.13
CA THR A 5 3.15 14.64 -11.26
C THR A 5 4.45 14.19 -10.60
N ALA A 6 4.35 13.58 -9.41
CA ALA A 6 5.51 12.97 -8.76
C ALA A 6 5.95 11.74 -9.58
N MET A 7 7.24 11.69 -9.94
CA MET A 7 7.85 10.52 -10.56
C MET A 7 8.29 9.54 -9.48
N LEU A 8 7.99 8.26 -9.72
CA LEU A 8 8.42 7.12 -8.91
C LEU A 8 9.94 7.13 -8.67
N ALA A 9 10.36 7.21 -7.41
CA ALA A 9 11.66 6.69 -7.01
C ALA A 9 11.55 5.17 -6.88
N GLY A 10 11.91 4.45 -7.94
CA GLY A 10 12.12 3.01 -7.86
C GLY A 10 13.32 2.71 -6.96
N CYS A 11 13.09 2.05 -5.83
CA CYS A 11 14.16 1.46 -5.05
C CYS A 11 14.45 0.06 -5.61
N GLY A 12 15.54 -0.06 -6.38
CA GLY A 12 16.11 -1.35 -6.74
C GLY A 12 17.00 -1.85 -5.61
N GLY A 13 16.48 -2.77 -4.79
CA GLY A 13 17.30 -3.73 -4.05
C GLY A 13 17.56 -4.94 -4.94
N SER A 14 18.82 -5.27 -5.17
CA SER A 14 19.27 -6.38 -6.01
C SER A 14 19.95 -7.40 -5.11
N ASP A 15 19.17 -8.32 -4.57
CA ASP A 15 19.66 -9.35 -3.66
C ASP A 15 18.92 -10.66 -3.98
N ASP A 16 19.52 -11.43 -4.88
CA ASP A 16 19.11 -12.78 -5.30
C ASP A 16 19.28 -13.81 -4.16
N GLU A 17 18.62 -13.69 -2.99
CA GLU A 17 18.56 -14.83 -2.05
C GLU A 17 17.20 -14.90 -1.34
N GLY A 18 16.39 -15.89 -1.76
CA GLY A 18 15.16 -16.23 -1.04
C GLY A 18 15.46 -16.85 0.32
N ASP A 19 15.03 -16.19 1.38
CA ASP A 19 14.83 -16.75 2.72
C ASP A 19 13.62 -15.98 3.29
N GLY A 20 12.43 -16.58 3.39
CA GLY A 20 12.13 -17.40 4.54
C GLY A 20 11.85 -16.49 5.74
N GLY A 21 10.57 -16.31 6.06
CA GLY A 21 10.08 -15.37 7.07
C GLY A 21 10.90 -15.32 8.35
N GLY A 22 11.27 -14.11 8.75
CA GLY A 22 11.75 -13.77 10.07
C GLY A 22 10.92 -12.62 10.61
N ASN A 23 10.49 -12.74 11.87
CA ASN A 23 9.95 -11.65 12.68
C ASN A 23 11.05 -10.60 12.97
N THR A 24 11.65 -10.07 11.92
CA THR A 24 12.67 -9.05 12.01
C THR A 24 11.90 -7.74 12.13
N GLU A 25 12.06 -7.03 13.25
CA GLU A 25 11.69 -5.62 13.30
C GLU A 25 12.25 -4.96 12.04
N PRO A 26 11.47 -4.15 11.30
CA PRO A 26 11.91 -3.57 10.05
C PRO A 26 13.26 -2.89 10.31
N GLY A 27 14.30 -3.44 9.68
CA GLY A 27 15.65 -2.93 9.83
C GLY A 27 15.66 -1.47 9.37
N ASP A 28 16.55 -0.66 9.93
CA ASP A 28 16.68 0.76 9.60
C ASP A 28 16.95 1.04 8.09
N ASP A 29 17.13 -0.01 7.28
CA ASP A 29 17.36 0.02 5.83
C ASP A 29 16.09 -0.23 4.98
N GLU A 30 14.98 -0.68 5.56
CA GLU A 30 13.75 -0.99 4.81
C GLU A 30 12.86 0.26 4.71
N LEU A 31 13.07 1.07 3.66
CA LEU A 31 12.37 2.35 3.48
C LEU A 31 10.86 2.19 3.16
N CYS A 32 10.41 1.00 2.75
CA CYS A 32 9.02 0.70 2.45
C CYS A 32 8.76 -0.81 2.34
N GLY A 33 7.65 -1.28 2.88
CA GLY A 33 7.14 -2.63 2.74
C GLY A 33 5.64 -2.74 3.01
N LEU A 34 5.01 -3.72 2.38
CA LEU A 34 3.66 -4.17 2.68
C LEU A 34 3.66 -5.70 2.75
N SER A 35 3.32 -6.25 3.91
CA SER A 35 2.96 -7.66 4.00
C SER A 35 1.47 -7.82 3.82
N ALA A 36 1.05 -8.43 2.70
CA ALA A 36 -0.35 -8.68 2.37
C ALA A 36 -0.47 -9.87 1.42
N SER A 37 -1.66 -10.45 1.33
CA SER A 37 -1.99 -11.39 0.25
C SER A 37 -3.35 -11.07 -0.34
N VAL A 38 -3.47 -11.33 -1.64
CA VAL A 38 -4.72 -11.15 -2.40
C VAL A 38 -5.10 -12.45 -3.10
N SER A 39 -6.38 -12.79 -3.08
CA SER A 39 -6.91 -14.05 -3.62
C SER A 39 -8.24 -13.84 -4.35
N GLY A 40 -8.64 -14.78 -5.20
CA GLY A 40 -9.84 -14.73 -6.04
C GLY A 40 -9.63 -15.59 -7.30
N GLY A 41 -10.10 -15.14 -8.46
CA GLY A 41 -9.78 -15.73 -9.77
C GLY A 41 -8.27 -15.73 -10.10
N HIS A 42 -7.48 -15.03 -9.29
CA HIS A 42 -6.04 -14.99 -9.33
C HIS A 42 -5.47 -14.97 -7.90
N THR A 43 -4.20 -15.37 -7.71
CA THR A 43 -3.55 -15.41 -6.39
C THR A 43 -2.22 -14.66 -6.43
N ALA A 44 -2.01 -13.72 -5.51
CA ALA A 44 -0.71 -13.18 -5.17
C ALA A 44 -0.43 -13.44 -3.68
N SER A 45 0.72 -14.06 -3.40
CA SER A 45 1.13 -14.52 -2.07
C SER A 45 2.49 -13.97 -1.66
N ARG A 46 2.99 -12.97 -2.38
CA ARG A 46 4.25 -12.28 -2.05
C ARG A 46 3.94 -10.97 -1.34
N ASP A 47 4.85 -10.60 -0.45
CA ASP A 47 4.91 -9.25 0.09
C ASP A 47 5.09 -8.25 -1.07
N PHE A 48 4.46 -7.09 -0.94
CA PHE A 48 4.55 -6.05 -1.97
C PHE A 48 5.75 -5.17 -1.61
N ASP A 49 6.90 -5.56 -2.15
CA ASP A 49 8.22 -5.07 -1.73
C ASP A 49 8.58 -3.67 -2.28
N THR A 50 7.67 -2.99 -2.99
CA THR A 50 7.99 -1.69 -3.60
C THR A 50 6.84 -0.70 -3.48
N CYS A 51 7.09 0.41 -2.77
CA CYS A 51 6.23 1.60 -2.83
C CYS A 51 6.23 2.17 -4.25
N ALA A 52 5.08 2.07 -4.93
CA ALA A 52 4.88 2.63 -6.26
C ALA A 52 4.39 4.09 -6.22
N GLY A 53 3.95 4.60 -5.06
CA GLY A 53 3.54 5.99 -4.93
C GLY A 53 2.95 6.30 -3.57
N PHE A 54 3.05 7.58 -3.19
CA PHE A 54 2.53 8.13 -1.95
C PHE A 54 2.03 9.56 -2.19
N ALA A 55 0.92 9.93 -1.56
CA ALA A 55 0.45 11.30 -1.50
C ALA A 55 -0.44 11.55 -0.28
N LEU A 56 -0.28 12.72 0.36
CA LEU A 56 -1.21 13.21 1.38
C LEU A 56 -2.12 14.26 0.75
N TYR A 57 -3.38 13.90 0.50
CA TYR A 57 -4.40 14.79 -0.05
C TYR A 57 -5.31 15.30 1.06
N GLY A 58 -4.97 16.47 1.63
CA GLY A 58 -5.66 16.99 2.80
C GLY A 58 -5.37 16.13 4.03
N ASP A 59 -6.38 15.45 4.54
CA ASP A 59 -6.27 14.47 5.63
C ASP A 59 -6.36 13.02 5.13
N SER A 60 -6.32 12.77 3.82
CA SER A 60 -6.31 11.40 3.28
C SER A 60 -4.92 11.03 2.79
N LEU A 61 -4.38 9.96 3.35
CA LEU A 61 -3.12 9.35 2.96
C LEU A 61 -3.39 8.30 1.88
N SER A 62 -2.85 8.51 0.68
CA SER A 62 -2.87 7.53 -0.41
C SER A 62 -1.48 6.89 -0.54
N VAL A 63 -1.41 5.57 -0.55
CA VAL A 63 -0.16 4.80 -0.76
C VAL A 63 -0.44 3.63 -1.68
N SER A 64 0.54 3.28 -2.53
CA SER A 64 0.44 2.12 -3.42
C SER A 64 1.72 1.31 -3.41
N PHE A 65 1.55 -0.01 -3.51
CA PHE A 65 2.62 -0.99 -3.52
C PHE A 65 2.49 -1.89 -4.75
N GLY A 66 3.61 -2.18 -5.41
CA GLY A 66 3.72 -3.18 -6.47
C GLY A 66 4.34 -4.46 -5.92
N ALA A 67 3.85 -5.62 -6.34
CA ALA A 67 4.44 -6.91 -5.97
C ALA A 67 5.51 -7.31 -6.99
N PHE A 68 6.75 -7.47 -6.53
CA PHE A 68 7.91 -7.70 -7.39
C PHE A 68 7.75 -8.98 -8.25
N GLY A 69 8.04 -8.85 -9.55
CA GLY A 69 7.93 -9.95 -10.50
C GLY A 69 6.50 -10.45 -10.73
N SER A 70 5.49 -9.63 -10.40
CA SER A 70 4.09 -9.94 -10.63
C SER A 70 3.38 -8.77 -11.31
N ASP A 71 2.24 -9.06 -11.90
CA ASP A 71 1.38 -8.03 -12.48
C ASP A 71 0.54 -7.29 -11.42
N TRP A 72 0.71 -7.56 -10.12
CA TRP A 72 -0.17 -7.03 -9.08
C TRP A 72 0.28 -5.69 -8.51
N ASN A 73 -0.69 -4.82 -8.28
CA ASN A 73 -0.55 -3.63 -7.44
C ASN A 73 -1.69 -3.56 -6.41
N ILE A 74 -1.40 -2.99 -5.24
CA ILE A 74 -2.36 -2.74 -4.19
C ILE A 74 -2.20 -1.30 -3.68
N GLY A 75 -3.31 -0.58 -3.57
CA GLY A 75 -3.37 0.79 -3.11
C GLY A 75 -4.26 0.92 -1.89
N PHE A 76 -3.93 1.88 -1.02
CA PHE A 76 -4.66 2.18 0.20
C PHE A 76 -4.92 3.67 0.25
N ASP A 77 -6.18 4.04 0.41
CA ASP A 77 -6.59 5.40 0.77
C ASP A 77 -7.04 5.38 2.24
N ILE A 78 -6.18 5.89 3.12
CA ILE A 78 -6.30 5.85 4.59
C ILE A 78 -6.66 7.25 5.07
N GLY A 79 -7.82 7.43 5.70
CA GLY A 79 -8.23 8.76 6.11
C GLY A 79 -9.54 8.81 6.89
N PRO A 80 -9.73 9.86 7.72
CA PRO A 80 -8.86 11.03 7.89
C PRO A 80 -7.66 10.78 8.83
N VAL A 81 -6.52 11.40 8.52
CA VAL A 81 -5.25 11.29 9.24
C VAL A 81 -4.49 12.61 9.38
N THR A 82 -3.71 12.76 10.46
CA THR A 82 -2.85 13.93 10.71
C THR A 82 -1.48 13.51 11.24
N PRO A 83 -0.36 14.11 10.77
CA PRO A 83 0.96 13.83 11.32
C PRO A 83 1.03 14.05 12.84
N GLY A 84 1.73 13.16 13.52
CA GLY A 84 1.84 13.08 14.97
C GLY A 84 0.78 12.21 15.65
N GLN A 85 -0.14 11.60 14.89
CA GLN A 85 -1.20 10.78 15.47
C GLN A 85 -0.83 9.29 15.54
N THR A 86 -1.39 8.62 16.54
CA THR A 86 -1.66 7.18 16.53
C THR A 86 -3.17 7.00 16.63
N ALA A 87 -3.75 6.07 15.88
CA ALA A 87 -5.20 5.94 15.77
C ALA A 87 -5.59 4.51 15.46
N THR A 88 -6.69 4.04 16.06
CA THR A 88 -7.24 2.70 15.79
C THR A 88 -8.49 2.81 14.94
N GLY A 89 -8.67 1.90 13.99
CA GLY A 89 -9.88 1.81 13.18
C GLY A 89 -10.02 2.94 12.17
N VAL A 90 -8.90 3.49 11.68
CA VAL A 90 -8.92 4.53 10.65
C VAL A 90 -9.55 3.95 9.39
N PRO A 91 -10.59 4.59 8.82
CA PRO A 91 -11.22 4.09 7.60
C PRO A 91 -10.20 3.96 6.47
N THR A 92 -10.32 2.88 5.70
CA THR A 92 -9.41 2.61 4.58
C THR A 92 -10.18 2.03 3.41
N ILE A 93 -9.92 2.54 2.22
CA ILE A 93 -10.34 1.93 0.96
C ILE A 93 -9.11 1.23 0.37
N VAL A 94 -9.26 -0.05 0.05
CA VAL A 94 -8.22 -0.84 -0.62
C VAL A 94 -8.58 -1.02 -2.08
N ARG A 95 -7.62 -0.72 -2.95
CA ARG A 95 -7.71 -0.93 -4.39
C ARG A 95 -6.71 -2.00 -4.79
N VAL A 96 -7.15 -2.96 -5.58
CA VAL A 96 -6.26 -3.99 -6.14
C VAL A 96 -6.30 -3.85 -7.65
N GLY A 97 -5.15 -3.92 -8.31
CA GLY A 97 -5.04 -3.80 -9.76
C GLY A 97 -4.11 -4.85 -10.35
N LEU A 98 -4.35 -5.11 -11.63
CA LEU A 98 -3.47 -5.90 -12.49
C LEU A 98 -2.82 -5.01 -13.56
N THR A 99 -1.56 -5.32 -13.84
CA THR A 99 -0.75 -4.79 -14.94
C THR A 99 -0.59 -5.88 -16.01
N GLY A 100 0.14 -5.61 -17.11
CA GLY A 100 0.34 -6.56 -18.20
C GLY A 100 -0.90 -6.84 -19.10
N ASP A 101 -1.13 -8.09 -19.46
CA ASP A 101 -2.20 -8.51 -20.39
C ASP A 101 -3.63 -8.27 -19.84
N ASN A 102 -3.75 -8.01 -18.54
CA ASN A 102 -5.01 -7.72 -17.84
C ASN A 102 -5.13 -6.25 -17.40
N VAL A 103 -4.34 -5.34 -17.99
CA VAL A 103 -4.39 -3.89 -17.72
C VAL A 103 -5.82 -3.38 -17.79
N GLY A 104 -6.23 -2.65 -16.75
CA GLY A 104 -7.58 -2.11 -16.58
C GLY A 104 -8.44 -2.91 -15.61
N THR A 105 -8.07 -4.16 -15.31
CA THR A 105 -8.77 -4.96 -14.30
C THR A 105 -8.40 -4.45 -12.91
N SER A 106 -9.39 -3.95 -12.19
CA SER A 106 -9.22 -3.41 -10.85
C SER A 106 -10.42 -3.71 -9.96
N TRP A 107 -10.14 -3.84 -8.67
CA TRP A 107 -11.12 -4.09 -7.63
C TRP A 107 -11.00 -3.03 -6.54
N GLU A 108 -12.11 -2.73 -5.89
CA GLU A 108 -12.17 -1.79 -4.77
C GLU A 108 -13.04 -2.36 -3.65
N THR A 109 -12.59 -2.17 -2.42
CA THR A 109 -13.37 -2.52 -1.22
C THR A 109 -14.45 -1.47 -0.95
N GLU A 110 -15.61 -1.90 -0.49
CA GLU A 110 -16.70 -0.99 -0.09
C GLU A 110 -16.25 -0.03 1.03
N GLU A 111 -16.77 1.20 1.04
CA GLU A 111 -16.48 2.18 2.08
C GLU A 111 -16.77 1.61 3.48
N GLY A 112 -15.82 1.75 4.40
CA GLY A 112 -15.93 1.24 5.77
C GLY A 112 -15.71 -0.27 5.92
N SER A 113 -15.40 -0.99 4.85
CA SER A 113 -15.10 -2.43 4.91
C SER A 113 -13.65 -2.74 5.28
N CYS A 114 -12.73 -1.78 5.20
CA CYS A 114 -11.38 -1.93 5.72
C CYS A 114 -11.02 -0.83 6.70
N THR A 115 -10.14 -1.17 7.63
CA THR A 115 -9.61 -0.24 8.63
C THR A 115 -8.13 -0.48 8.86
N VAL A 116 -7.40 0.58 9.22
CA VAL A 116 -6.01 0.52 9.68
C VAL A 116 -5.90 1.01 11.13
N ASP A 117 -5.16 0.27 11.93
CA ASP A 117 -4.66 0.67 13.24
C ASP A 117 -3.25 1.28 13.04
N LEU A 118 -3.16 2.61 13.00
CA LEU A 118 -1.92 3.37 12.86
C LEU A 118 -1.12 3.37 14.15
N THR A 119 0.06 2.75 14.10
CA THR A 119 1.04 2.71 15.19
C THR A 119 2.09 3.82 15.07
N ARG A 120 2.26 4.38 13.87
CA ARG A 120 3.10 5.56 13.62
C ARG A 120 2.55 6.38 12.45
N PHE A 121 2.48 7.69 12.61
CA PHE A 121 2.37 8.64 11.51
C PHE A 121 3.09 9.92 11.91
N GLU A 122 4.33 10.08 11.50
CA GLU A 122 5.20 11.18 11.95
C GLU A 122 5.74 11.92 10.74
N ALA A 123 5.72 13.26 10.78
CA ALA A 123 6.51 14.05 9.85
C ALA A 123 8.00 13.92 10.24
N GLY A 124 8.87 13.77 9.25
CA GLY A 124 10.30 13.64 9.43
C GLY A 124 11.07 14.38 8.35
N GLU A 125 12.39 14.42 8.51
CA GLU A 125 13.33 14.87 7.50
C GLU A 125 14.37 13.77 7.36
N ASP A 126 14.62 13.37 6.12
CA ASP A 126 15.66 12.41 5.78
C ASP A 126 16.81 13.17 5.10
N ASP A 127 18.05 12.82 5.45
CA ASP A 127 19.24 13.52 4.97
C ASP A 127 19.43 13.40 3.45
N PHE A 128 18.89 12.35 2.83
CA PHE A 128 18.99 12.08 1.40
C PHE A 128 17.74 12.50 0.64
N PHE A 129 16.56 12.26 1.21
CA PHE A 129 15.28 12.46 0.53
C PHE A 129 14.57 13.79 0.91
N GLY A 130 14.98 14.45 1.98
CA GLY A 130 14.38 15.69 2.46
C GLY A 130 13.15 15.46 3.36
N PRO A 131 12.25 16.44 3.50
CA PRO A 131 11.10 16.33 4.38
C PRO A 131 10.17 15.20 3.91
N GLY A 132 9.53 14.51 4.85
CA GLY A 132 8.71 13.33 4.58
C GLY A 132 7.89 12.84 5.76
N TYR A 133 7.39 11.61 5.68
CA TYR A 133 6.54 10.98 6.67
C TYR A 133 6.98 9.54 6.92
N ARG A 134 7.01 9.13 8.19
CA ARG A 134 7.15 7.75 8.62
C ARG A 134 5.77 7.23 9.00
N VAL A 135 5.28 6.22 8.30
CA VAL A 135 3.96 5.62 8.54
C VAL A 135 4.13 4.14 8.85
N ALA A 136 3.45 3.67 9.90
CA ALA A 136 3.36 2.27 10.22
C ALA A 136 1.96 1.93 10.75
N GLY A 137 1.46 0.75 10.42
CA GLY A 137 0.19 0.27 10.93
C GLY A 137 -0.21 -1.10 10.39
N GLU A 138 -1.22 -1.67 11.02
CA GLU A 138 -1.82 -2.94 10.62
C GLU A 138 -3.25 -2.69 10.16
N GLY A 139 -3.67 -3.36 9.08
CA GLY A 139 -4.99 -3.24 8.53
C GLY A 139 -5.71 -4.56 8.36
N ARG A 140 -7.03 -4.45 8.26
CA ARG A 140 -7.94 -5.58 8.09
C ARG A 140 -9.14 -5.16 7.26
N CYS A 141 -9.63 -6.09 6.45
CA CYS A 141 -10.86 -5.95 5.69
C CYS A 141 -11.90 -6.95 6.19
N SER A 142 -13.14 -6.50 6.38
CA SER A 142 -14.30 -7.34 6.73
C SER A 142 -15.06 -7.88 5.51
N GLY A 143 -14.70 -7.43 4.31
CA GLY A 143 -15.32 -7.84 3.05
C GLY A 143 -14.32 -7.81 1.89
N PRO A 144 -14.65 -8.47 0.76
CA PRO A 144 -13.77 -8.49 -0.40
C PRO A 144 -13.80 -7.16 -1.18
N ALA A 145 -12.79 -6.96 -2.02
CA ALA A 145 -12.78 -5.97 -3.08
C ALA A 145 -13.59 -6.49 -4.28
N ARG A 146 -14.44 -5.63 -4.85
CA ARG A 146 -15.29 -5.97 -6.01
C ARG A 146 -14.76 -5.32 -7.29
N PRO A 147 -14.98 -5.94 -8.47
CA PRO A 147 -14.54 -5.35 -9.73
C PRO A 147 -15.11 -3.95 -9.95
N LEU A 148 -14.27 -2.99 -10.36
CA LEU A 148 -14.68 -1.63 -10.70
C LEU A 148 -15.41 -1.54 -12.05
N GLU A 149 -15.07 -2.42 -12.99
CA GLU A 149 -15.75 -2.51 -14.28
C GLU A 149 -16.82 -3.62 -14.27
N SER A 150 -18.08 -3.21 -14.45
CA SER A 150 -19.25 -4.10 -14.30
C SER A 150 -19.48 -5.09 -15.45
N GLU A 151 -18.73 -5.00 -16.54
CA GLU A 151 -18.97 -5.80 -17.76
C GLU A 151 -18.11 -7.07 -17.86
N MET A 152 -17.16 -7.28 -16.94
CA MET A 152 -16.35 -8.49 -16.91
C MET A 152 -16.86 -9.46 -15.84
N THR A 153 -17.04 -10.74 -16.19
CA THR A 153 -17.31 -11.81 -15.20
C THR A 153 -16.01 -12.16 -14.48
N VAL A 154 -15.64 -11.35 -13.50
CA VAL A 154 -14.43 -11.54 -12.68
C VAL A 154 -14.87 -11.72 -11.24
N GLU A 155 -14.25 -12.68 -10.55
CA GLU A 155 -14.54 -12.95 -9.15
C GLU A 155 -14.05 -11.83 -8.23
N ASP A 156 -14.71 -11.69 -7.09
CA ASP A 156 -14.28 -10.80 -6.01
C ASP A 156 -12.88 -11.18 -5.52
N VAL A 157 -12.12 -10.18 -5.04
CA VAL A 157 -10.78 -10.37 -4.48
C VAL A 157 -10.81 -10.22 -2.97
N THR A 158 -10.31 -11.22 -2.24
CA THR A 158 -10.13 -11.11 -0.79
C THR A 158 -8.73 -10.57 -0.49
N VAL A 159 -8.68 -9.52 0.32
CA VAL A 159 -7.44 -8.96 0.88
C VAL A 159 -7.28 -9.52 2.30
N ALA A 160 -6.17 -10.21 2.55
CA ALA A 160 -5.84 -10.67 3.90
C ALA A 160 -5.54 -9.46 4.82
N PRO A 161 -5.52 -9.65 6.15
CA PRO A 161 -4.88 -8.67 7.04
C PRO A 161 -3.49 -8.31 6.53
N PHE A 162 -3.11 -7.05 6.71
CA PHE A 162 -1.91 -6.49 6.13
C PHE A 162 -1.15 -5.60 7.11
N GLU A 163 0.15 -5.47 6.91
CA GLU A 163 1.01 -4.55 7.65
C GLU A 163 1.68 -3.59 6.66
N ILE A 164 1.61 -2.30 6.94
CA ILE A 164 2.24 -1.24 6.13
C ILE A 164 3.37 -0.60 6.93
N PHE A 165 4.52 -0.45 6.30
CA PHE A 165 5.62 0.36 6.79
C PHE A 165 6.21 1.16 5.63
N PHE A 166 6.32 2.47 5.75
CA PHE A 166 7.02 3.24 4.72
C PHE A 166 7.46 4.62 5.19
N PHE A 167 8.49 5.12 4.50
CA PHE A 167 8.91 6.51 4.49
C PHE A 167 8.58 7.16 3.14
N ALA A 168 7.97 8.35 3.14
CA ALA A 168 7.68 9.07 1.91
C ALA A 168 7.95 10.56 2.04
N THR A 169 8.52 11.19 1.01
CA THR A 169 8.86 12.62 1.05
C THR A 169 7.67 13.54 0.75
N THR A 170 7.67 14.72 1.35
CA THR A 170 6.85 15.87 0.95
C THR A 170 7.62 16.65 -0.10
N GLU A 171 7.26 16.52 -1.38
CA GLU A 171 7.65 17.50 -2.39
C GLU A 171 6.74 18.75 -2.34
#